data_AF-A0A7X8MQP2-F1
#
_entry.id   AF-A0A7X8MQP2-F1
#
_cell.length_a   1.000
_cell.length_b   1.000
_cell.length_c   1.000
_cell.angle_alpha   90.00
_cell.angle_beta   90.00
_cell.angle_gamma   90.00
#
_symmetry.space_group_name_H-M   'P 1'
#
loop_
_entity.id
_entity.type
_entity.pdbx_description
1 polymer ?
#
loop_
_entity_poly.entity_id
_entity_poly.type
_entity_poly.pdbx_seq_one_letter_code
_entity_poly.pdbx_strand_id
1 'polypeptide(L)' 'SIKQLEKKITGYIYWYNNKRIKEKLNGLSPIEYRQQAA' A
#
# COMPACT_ATOMS: atom_id res chain seq x y z
N SER A 1 -4.87 -13.75 18.79
CA SER A 1 -6.28 -13.37 19.03
C SER A 1 -6.87 -12.74 17.78
N ILE A 2 -8.21 -12.66 17.67
CA ILE A 2 -8.91 -12.01 16.55
C ILE A 2 -8.39 -10.57 16.35
N LYS A 3 -8.22 -9.80 17.44
CA LYS A 3 -7.65 -8.44 17.41
C LYS A 3 -6.26 -8.35 16.76
N GLN A 4 -5.39 -9.35 17.01
CA GLN A 4 -4.07 -9.38 16.39
C GLN A 4 -4.14 -9.69 14.89
N LEU A 5 -5.09 -10.53 14.48
CA LEU A 5 -5.32 -10.84 13.07
C LEU A 5 -5.83 -9.60 12.32
N GLU A 6 -6.82 -8.90 12.88
CA GLU A 6 -7.34 -7.64 12.33
C GLU A 6 -6.22 -6.60 12.15
N LYS A 7 -5.39 -6.41 13.17
CA LYS A 7 -4.26 -5.46 13.10
C LYS A 7 -3.28 -5.81 11.97
N LYS A 8 -2.99 -7.10 11.78
CA LYS A 8 -2.10 -7.57 10.70
C LYS A 8 -2.71 -7.33 9.32
N ILE A 9 -4.00 -7.64 9.15
CA ILE A 9 -4.72 -7.45 7.88
C ILE A 9 -4.78 -5.97 7.51
N THR A 10 -5.19 -5.10 8.44
CA THR A 10 -5.25 -3.66 8.20
C THR A 10 -3.88 -3.07 7.89
N GLY A 11 -2.83 -3.52 8.58
CA GLY A 11 -1.45 -3.12 8.29
C GLY A 11 -1.00 -3.52 6.88
N TYR A 12 -1.33 -4.75 6.46
CA TYR A 12 -1.01 -5.22 5.12
C TYR A 12 -1.75 -4.44 4.02
N ILE A 13 -3.05 -4.16 4.22
CA ILE A 13 -3.84 -3.35 3.28
C ILE A 13 -3.24 -1.94 3.14
N TYR A 14 -2.89 -1.31 4.26
CA TYR A 14 -2.25 0.01 4.23
C TYR A 14 -0.94 -0.02 3.46
N TRP A 15 -0.05 -0.96 3.76
CA TRP A 15 1.21 -1.12 3.05
C TRP A 15 1.00 -1.34 1.54
N TYR A 16 0.09 -2.24 1.17
CA TYR A 16 -0.18 -2.59 -0.22
C TYR A 16 -0.66 -1.38 -1.03
N ASN A 17 -1.50 -0.52 -0.43
CA ASN A 17 -2.13 0.61 -1.11
C ASN A 17 -1.28 1.90 -1.12
N ASN A 18 -0.34 2.04 -0.18
CA ASN A 18 0.37 3.30 0.04
C ASN A 18 1.89 3.20 -0.03
N LYS A 19 2.48 2.03 0.28
CA LYS A 19 3.93 1.90 0.51
C LYS A 19 4.61 0.93 -0.43
N ARG A 20 3.88 -0.04 -0.99
CA ARG A 20 4.46 -1.05 -1.88
C ARG A 20 4.99 -0.43 -3.17
N ILE A 21 6.30 -0.49 -3.37
CA ILE A 21 6.95 -0.07 -4.61
C ILE A 21 6.58 -0.99 -5.77
N LYS A 22 6.35 -0.42 -6.96
CA LYS A 22 6.11 -1.16 -8.20
C LYS A 22 7.06 -0.69 -9.29
N GLU A 23 7.86 -1.61 -9.82
CA GLU A 23 8.76 -1.34 -10.95
C GLU A 23 8.00 -0.83 -12.18
N LYS A 24 6.83 -1.42 -12.47
CA LYS A 24 5.96 -0.97 -13.57
C LYS A 24 5.39 0.44 -13.42
N LEU A 25 5.50 1.03 -12.21
CA LEU A 25 5.13 2.41 -11.93
C LEU A 25 6.38 3.28 -11.75
N ASN A 26 7.48 2.94 -12.44
CA ASN A 26 8.76 3.62 -12.32
C ASN A 26 9.29 3.68 -10.87
N GLY A 27 9.04 2.62 -10.09
CA GLY A 27 9.46 2.58 -8.69
C GLY A 27 8.60 3.41 -7.74
N LEU A 28 7.42 3.88 -8.16
CA LEU A 28 6.49 4.60 -7.30
C LEU A 28 5.61 3.64 -6.49
N SER A 29 5.18 4.11 -5.32
CA SER A 29 4.07 3.50 -4.59
C SER A 29 2.73 3.79 -5.30
N PRO A 30 1.65 3.05 -4.99
CA PRO A 30 0.39 3.22 -5.70
C PRO A 30 -0.27 4.58 -5.42
N ILE A 31 -0.01 5.19 -4.26
CA ILE A 31 -0.55 6.51 -3.95
C ILE A 31 0.22 7.62 -4.66
N GLU A 32 1.55 7.54 -4.73
CA GLU A 32 2.38 8.51 -5.47
C GLU A 32 2.05 8.48 -6.96
N TYR A 33 1.86 7.29 -7.53
CA TYR A 33 1.44 7.16 -8.93
C TYR A 33 0.07 7.82 -9.19
N ARG A 34 -0.91 7.65 -8.28
CA ARG A 34 -2.23 8.32 -8.42
C ARG A 34 -2.12 9.84 -8.30
N GLN A 35 -1.21 10.34 -7.45
CA GLN A 35 -0.99 11.78 -7.29
C GLN A 35 -0.35 12.42 -8.51
N GLN A 36 0.46 11.69 -9.29
CA GLN A 36 1.02 12.19 -10.55
C GLN A 36 0.00 12.25 -11.70
N ALA A 37 -1.07 11.47 -11.61
CA ALA A 37 -2.13 11.42 -12.62
C ALA A 37 -3.27 12.43 -12.39
N ALA A 38 -3.24 13.16 -11.26
CA ALA A 38 -4.21 14.19 -10.90
C ALA A 38 -3.73 15.57 -11.36
#